data_AF-A0A838FMR9-F1
#
_entry.id   AF-A0A838FMR9-F1
#
_cell.length_a   1.000
_cell.length_b   1.000
_cell.length_c   1.000
_cell.angle_alpha   90.00
_cell.angle_beta   90.00
_cell.angle_gamma   90.00
#
_symmetry.space_group_name_H-M   'P 1'
#
loop_
_entity.id
_entity.type
_entity.pdbx_description
1 polymer ?
#
loop_
_entity_poly.entity_id
_entity_poly.type
_entity_poly.pdbx_seq_one_letter_code
_entity_poly.pdbx_strand_id
1 'polypeptide(L)' 'GNWLRASEDGAAAYVVLASTHERALEIVPLQVLEEHAVDVPRDPTLLGD' A
#
# COMPACT_ATOMS: atom_id res chain seq x y z
N GLY A 1 -5.37 11.95 3.27
CA GLY A 1 -6.46 12.32 2.35
C GLY A 1 -6.06 12.35 0.88
N ASN A 2 -4.86 12.83 0.50
CA ASN A 2 -4.48 12.91 -0.92
C ASN A 2 -4.41 11.53 -1.63
N TRP A 3 -3.89 10.52 -0.92
CA TRP A 3 -3.74 9.18 -1.48
C TRP A 3 -5.09 8.49 -1.74
N LEU A 4 -6.07 8.63 -0.84
CA LEU A 4 -7.41 8.05 -1.03
C LEU A 4 -8.11 8.60 -2.28
N ARG A 5 -8.02 9.92 -2.50
CA ARG A 5 -8.57 10.55 -3.72
C ARG A 5 -7.88 10.02 -4.97
N ALA A 6 -6.55 9.91 -4.94
CA ALA A 6 -5.81 9.34 -6.06
C ALA A 6 -6.23 7.88 -6.33
N SER A 7 -6.58 7.10 -5.31
CA SER A 7 -7.10 5.74 -5.46
C SER A 7 -8.46 5.73 -6.16
N GLU A 8 -9.36 6.65 -5.80
CA GLU A 8 -10.66 6.82 -6.46
C GLU A 8 -10.50 7.22 -7.94
N ASP A 9 -9.46 8.00 -8.24
CA ASP A 9 -9.11 8.44 -9.59
C ASP A 9 -8.26 7.40 -10.38
N GLY A 10 -7.96 6.24 -9.80
CA GLY A 10 -7.13 5.19 -10.42
C GLY A 10 -5.65 5.56 -10.61
N ALA A 11 -5.18 6.59 -9.88
CA ALA A 11 -3.83 7.15 -9.96
C ALA A 11 -3.05 7.03 -8.63
N ALA A 12 -3.53 6.22 -7.69
CA ALA A 12 -2.81 5.97 -6.44
C ALA A 12 -1.49 5.25 -6.69
N ALA A 13 -0.46 5.64 -5.94
CA ALA A 13 0.78 4.90 -5.90
C ALA A 13 0.58 3.57 -5.18
N TYR A 14 1.29 2.53 -5.64
CA TYR A 14 1.36 1.23 -4.97
C TYR A 14 1.83 1.33 -3.52
N VAL A 15 1.37 0.40 -2.68
CA VAL A 15 1.70 0.36 -1.25
C VAL A 15 2.39 -0.93 -0.85
N VAL A 16 3.37 -0.83 0.04
CA VAL A 16 3.95 -1.98 0.73
C VAL A 16 3.22 -2.13 2.05
N LEU A 17 2.27 -3.07 2.14
CA LEU A 17 1.43 -3.24 3.34
C LEU A 17 2.26 -3.50 4.59
N ALA A 18 3.31 -4.32 4.48
CA ALA A 18 4.23 -4.61 5.58
C ALA A 18 4.96 -3.38 6.14
N SER A 19 5.02 -2.29 5.36
CA SER A 19 5.64 -1.01 5.75
C SER A 19 4.61 0.10 5.98
N THR A 20 3.31 -0.23 6.02
CA THR A 20 2.22 0.73 6.24
C THR A 20 1.76 0.71 7.70
N HIS A 21 1.70 1.88 8.33
CA HIS A 21 1.29 1.99 9.74
C HIS A 21 -0.22 1.81 9.91
N GLU A 22 -0.66 1.13 10.98
CA GLU A 22 -2.08 0.82 11.26
C GLU A 22 -3.00 2.04 11.29
N ARG A 23 -2.53 3.19 11.81
CA ARG A 23 -3.25 4.48 11.79
C ARG A 23 -3.67 4.95 10.40
N ALA A 24 -3.06 4.44 9.32
CA ALA A 24 -3.55 4.71 7.97
C ALA A 24 -5.02 4.27 7.79
N LEU A 25 -5.47 3.27 8.55
CA LEU A 25 -6.83 2.75 8.54
C LEU A 25 -7.89 3.74 9.07
N GLU A 26 -7.47 4.78 9.78
CA GLU A 26 -8.36 5.88 10.18
C GLU A 26 -8.77 6.76 8.98
N ILE A 27 -8.01 6.68 7.89
CA ILE A 27 -8.16 7.54 6.71
C ILE A 27 -8.50 6.72 5.46
N VAL A 28 -7.96 5.50 5.34
CA VAL A 28 -8.07 4.65 4.15
C VAL A 28 -8.49 3.23 4.58
N PRO A 29 -9.61 2.67 4.08
CA PRO A 29 -10.00 1.30 4.42
C PRO A 29 -8.95 0.26 4.03
N LEU A 30 -8.83 -0.82 4.81
CA LEU A 30 -7.85 -1.89 4.55
C LEU A 30 -7.98 -2.47 3.14
N GLN A 31 -9.21 -2.74 2.68
CA GLN A 31 -9.45 -3.31 1.35
C GLN A 31 -8.89 -2.44 0.22
N VAL A 32 -8.96 -1.11 0.36
CA VAL A 32 -8.40 -0.17 -0.63
C VAL A 32 -6.87 -0.23 -0.63
N LEU A 33 -6.25 -0.41 0.54
CA LEU A 33 -4.80 -0.63 0.64
C LEU A 33 -4.39 -1.98 0.04
N GLU A 34 -5.18 -3.03 0.25
CA GLU A 34 -4.94 -4.36 -0.32
C GLU A 34 -5.01 -4.37 -1.85
N GLU A 35 -5.95 -3.64 -2.44
CA GLU A 35 -6.06 -3.49 -3.90
C GLU A 35 -4.82 -2.86 -4.55
N HIS A 36 -4.11 -2.01 -3.80
CA HIS A 36 -2.91 -1.31 -4.28
C HIS A 36 -1.61 -1.94 -3.73
N ALA A 37 -1.72 -3.08 -3.04
CA ALA A 37 -0.58 -3.72 -2.40
C ALA A 37 0.35 -4.36 -3.43
N VAL A 38 1.65 -4.08 -3.30
CA VAL A 38 2.68 -4.83 -4.01
C VAL A 38 3.26 -5.89 -3.10
N ASP A 39 3.49 -7.07 -3.66
CA ASP A 39 4.21 -8.14 -2.97
C ASP A 39 5.69 -7.76 -2.92
N VAL A 40 6.18 -7.45 -1.72
CA VAL A 40 7.58 -7.17 -1.46
C VAL A 40 8.01 -8.09 -0.33
N PRO A 41 9.04 -8.93 -0.56
CA PRO A 41 9.53 -9.81 0.47
C PRO A 41 10.00 -8.99 1.67
N ARG A 42 9.72 -9.51 2.87
CA ARG A 42 10.12 -8.89 4.13
C ARG A 42 11.63 -8.60 4.18
N ASP A 43 12.43 -9.48 3.58
CA ASP A 43 13.87 -9.30 3.41
C ASP A 43 14.19 -8.94 1.96
N PRO A 44 14.78 -7.76 1.69
CA PRO A 44 15.12 -7.33 0.34
C PRO A 44 16.23 -8.18 -0.29
N THR A 45 16.97 -8.97 0.50
CA THR A 45 17.97 -9.93 0.01
C THR A 45 17.36 -11.09 -0.75
N LEU A 46 16.04 -11.32 -0.65
CA LEU A 46 15.32 -12.38 -1.38
C LEU A 46 14.99 -11.99 -2.83
N LEU A 47 15.23 -10.74 -3.23
CA LEU A 47 14.99 -10.25 -4.59
C LEU A 47 16.17 -10.48 -5.55
N GLY A 48 17.26 -11.14 -5.11
CA GLY A 48 18.48 -11.31 -5.89
C GLY A 48 18.87 -12.77 -6.16
N ASP A 49 18.89 -13.12 -7.46
CA ASP A 49 19.92 -13.89 -8.16
C ASP A 49 20.17 -13.21 -9.53
#